data_AF-A0A1Q5T408-F1
#
_entry.id   AF-A0A1Q5T408-F1
#
_cell.length_a   1.000
_cell.length_b   1.000
_cell.length_c   1.000
_cell.angle_alpha   90.00
_cell.angle_beta   90.00
_cell.angle_gamma   90.00
#
_symmetry.space_group_name_H-M   'P 1'
#
loop_
_entity.id
_entity.type
_entity.pdbx_description
1 polymer ?
#
loop_
_entity_poly.entity_id
_entity_poly.type
_entity_poly.pdbx_seq_one_letter_code
_entity_poly.pdbx_strand_id
1 'polypeptide(L)'
;MAHYVQVVLVTLLAIIFGYYKTYVQAAVQLFPGLEKMIQPLEDFPEYHCRRMRHPLLESCEDVWLDPSGRTLYAACANPIARVVWSRGGNRYDLRGRVAGGGGIEHITVLDIDQPGADGLACEHWNSATAKATSSNLIYTGLMPA
;
A
#
# COMPACT_ATOMS: atom_id res chain seq x y z
N MET A 1 16.00 43.24 37.99
CA MET A 1 14.85 43.26 37.06
C MET A 1 15.22 42.90 35.62
N ALA A 2 16.28 43.45 35.03
CA ALA A 2 16.70 43.14 33.65
C ALA A 2 16.98 41.64 33.37
N HIS A 3 17.70 40.94 34.26
CA HIS A 3 17.95 39.51 34.10
C HIS A 3 16.69 38.64 34.17
N TYR A 4 15.71 39.03 34.99
CA TYR A 4 14.44 38.32 35.11
C TYR A 4 13.60 38.48 33.83
N VAL A 5 13.57 39.70 33.28
CA VAL A 5 12.89 39.98 32.00
C VAL A 5 13.52 39.19 30.86
N GLN A 6 14.85 39.10 30.81
CA GLN A 6 15.57 38.33 29.79
C GLN A 6 15.26 36.83 29.88
N VAL A 7 15.25 36.25 31.08
CA VAL A 7 14.93 34.83 31.27
C VAL A 7 13.49 34.53 30.86
N VAL A 8 12.53 35.39 31.23
CA VAL A 8 11.12 35.22 30.85
C VAL A 8 10.95 35.32 29.33
N LEU A 9 11.60 36.28 28.68
CA LEU A 9 11.54 36.45 27.23
C LEU A 9 12.09 35.23 26.48
N VAL A 10 13.26 34.74 26.87
CA VAL A 10 13.89 33.56 26.25
C VAL A 10 13.02 32.31 26.43
N THR A 11 12.42 32.14 27.61
CA THR A 11 11.55 30.99 27.89
C THR A 11 10.27 31.03 27.04
N LEU A 12 9.64 32.19 26.89
CA LEU A 12 8.47 32.36 26.03
C LEU A 12 8.80 32.10 24.56
N LEU A 13 9.93 32.61 24.07
CA LEU A 13 10.38 32.36 22.71
C LEU A 13 10.64 30.87 22.46
N ALA A 14 11.25 30.16 23.40
CA ALA A 14 11.48 28.72 23.29
C ALA A 14 10.18 27.92 23.20
N ILE A 15 9.16 28.27 24.00
CA ILE A 15 7.83 27.63 23.97
C ILE A 15 7.14 27.89 22.62
N ILE A 16 7.16 29.14 22.14
CA ILE A 16 6.55 29.51 20.85
C ILE A 16 7.24 28.76 19.70
N PHE A 17 8.57 28.71 19.71
CA PHE A 17 9.33 28.04 18.66
C PHE A 17 9.13 26.53 18.68
N GLY A 18 9.08 25.93 19.88
CA GLY A 18 8.74 24.53 20.08
C GLY A 18 7.35 24.20 19.53
N TYR A 19 6.34 25.02 19.86
CA TYR A 19 4.97 24.84 19.38
C TYR A 19 4.86 25.00 17.86
N TYR A 20 5.53 25.98 17.27
CA TYR A 20 5.57 26.19 15.83
C TYR A 20 6.17 24.97 15.10
N LYS A 21 7.31 24.46 15.59
CA LYS A 21 7.99 23.29 15.01
C LYS A 21 7.16 22.02 15.10
N THR A 22 6.49 21.77 16.22
CA THR A 22 5.77 20.49 16.43
C THR A 22 4.38 20.48 15.80
N TYR A 23 3.66 21.59 15.82
CA TYR A 23 2.27 21.61 15.36
C TYR A 23 2.11 22.29 14.00
N VAL A 24 2.72 23.45 13.78
CA VAL A 24 2.50 24.20 12.54
C VAL A 24 3.28 23.57 11.38
N GLN A 25 4.56 23.24 11.59
CA GLN A 25 5.36 22.60 10.53
C GLN A 25 4.81 21.20 10.19
N ALA A 26 4.41 20.41 11.20
CA ALA A 26 3.78 19.12 10.97
C ALA A 26 2.43 19.25 10.26
N ALA A 27 1.60 20.22 10.64
CA ALA A 27 0.33 20.47 9.95
C ALA A 27 0.53 20.85 8.49
N VAL A 28 1.52 21.70 8.17
CA VAL A 28 1.86 22.09 6.78
C VAL A 28 2.27 20.87 5.95
N GLN A 29 3.06 19.95 6.50
CA GLN A 29 3.44 18.72 5.83
C GLN A 29 2.29 17.71 5.70
N LEU A 30 1.33 17.76 6.64
CA LEU A 30 0.16 16.90 6.67
C LEU A 30 -1.00 17.41 5.81
N PHE A 31 -0.96 18.65 5.30
CA PHE A 31 -1.98 19.13 4.35
C PHE A 31 -1.92 18.28 3.07
N PRO A 32 -2.91 17.39 2.85
CA PRO A 32 -2.87 16.45 1.76
C PRO A 32 -3.30 17.17 0.49
N GLY A 33 -2.36 17.77 -0.24
CA GLY A 33 -2.69 18.37 -1.54
C GLY A 33 -1.75 19.41 -2.11
N LEU A 34 -0.76 19.93 -1.37
CA LEU A 34 0.09 21.01 -1.89
C LEU A 34 1.17 20.56 -2.90
N GLU A 35 1.49 19.27 -2.98
CA GLU A 35 2.53 18.77 -3.91
C GLU A 35 2.18 17.48 -4.67
N LYS A 36 1.00 16.90 -4.46
CA LYS A 36 0.61 15.69 -5.20
C LYS A 36 -0.18 16.08 -6.45
N MET A 37 0.55 16.30 -7.55
CA MET A 37 -0.07 16.39 -8.87
C MET A 37 -0.46 14.97 -9.31
N ILE A 38 -1.76 14.71 -9.45
CA ILE A 38 -2.24 13.48 -10.10
C ILE A 38 -1.99 13.68 -11.59
N GLN A 39 -1.03 12.94 -12.13
CA GLN A 39 -0.76 12.96 -13.57
C GLN A 39 -1.89 12.23 -14.30
N PRO A 40 -2.58 12.88 -15.25
CA PRO A 40 -3.59 12.23 -16.07
C PRO A 40 -2.96 11.09 -16.87
N LEU A 41 -3.72 10.02 -17.06
CA LEU A 41 -3.23 8.84 -17.77
C LEU A 41 -3.10 9.12 -19.28
N GLU A 42 -3.83 10.12 -19.76
CA GLU A 42 -3.80 10.64 -21.12
C GLU A 42 -2.43 11.22 -21.52
N ASP A 43 -1.56 11.54 -20.56
CA ASP A 43 -0.18 12.00 -20.81
C ASP A 43 0.73 10.87 -21.34
N PHE A 44 0.27 9.62 -21.36
CA PHE A 44 1.01 8.43 -21.78
C PHE A 44 0.34 7.75 -22.98
N PRO A 45 0.39 8.36 -24.18
CA PRO A 45 -0.43 7.95 -25.32
C PRO A 45 -0.09 6.56 -25.88
N GLU A 46 1.13 6.06 -25.67
CA GLU A 46 1.53 4.71 -26.08
C GLU A 46 0.97 3.61 -25.16
N TYR A 47 0.44 3.98 -23.99
CA TYR A 47 -0.03 3.04 -22.98
C TYR A 47 -1.55 2.88 -23.04
N HIS A 48 -2.00 1.65 -23.30
CA HIS A 48 -3.41 1.28 -23.21
C HIS A 48 -3.69 0.59 -21.89
N CYS A 49 -4.33 1.29 -20.97
CA CYS A 49 -4.75 0.70 -19.72
C CYS A 49 -6.05 -0.10 -19.91
N ARG A 50 -6.00 -1.38 -19.58
CA ARG A 50 -7.17 -2.25 -19.47
C ARG A 50 -7.31 -2.75 -18.04
N ARG A 51 -8.54 -2.88 -17.58
CA ARG A 51 -8.80 -3.47 -16.26
C ARG A 51 -8.55 -4.97 -16.32
N MET A 52 -7.55 -5.44 -15.59
CA MET A 52 -7.35 -6.88 -15.38
C MET A 52 -8.48 -7.43 -14.50
N ARG A 53 -9.17 -8.46 -14.98
CA ARG A 53 -10.22 -9.16 -14.24
C ARG A 53 -9.83 -10.62 -14.12
N HIS A 54 -9.41 -11.00 -12.92
CA HIS A 54 -9.12 -12.37 -12.57
C HIS A 54 -9.40 -12.55 -11.07
N PRO A 55 -10.03 -13.65 -10.63
CA PRO A 55 -10.34 -13.87 -9.20
C PRO A 55 -9.13 -13.76 -8.27
N LEU A 56 -7.94 -14.00 -8.82
CA LEU A 56 -6.69 -13.96 -8.08
C LEU A 56 -5.89 -12.66 -8.27
N LEU A 57 -6.41 -11.68 -9.00
CA LEU A 57 -5.85 -10.33 -9.13
C LEU A 57 -6.80 -9.27 -8.53
N GLU A 58 -7.63 -9.69 -7.59
CA GLU A 58 -8.55 -8.80 -6.90
C GLU A 58 -7.90 -8.20 -5.65
N SER A 59 -8.21 -6.92 -5.41
CA SER A 59 -7.82 -6.17 -4.21
C SER A 59 -6.33 -6.31 -3.83
N CYS A 60 -5.44 -6.24 -4.81
CA CYS A 60 -4.00 -6.25 -4.56
C CYS A 60 -3.54 -4.93 -3.95
N GLU A 61 -2.91 -5.01 -2.77
CA GLU A 61 -2.47 -3.84 -2.00
C GLU A 61 -1.04 -3.46 -2.33
N ASP A 62 -0.18 -4.46 -2.46
CA ASP A 62 1.25 -4.29 -2.68
C ASP A 62 1.69 -5.02 -3.95
N VAL A 63 2.56 -4.39 -4.72
CA VAL A 63 3.10 -4.93 -5.97
C VAL A 63 4.60 -4.67 -6.04
N TRP A 64 5.35 -5.69 -6.43
CA TRP A 64 6.79 -5.61 -6.59
C TRP A 64 7.19 -6.16 -7.94
N LEU A 65 7.93 -5.36 -8.71
CA LEU A 65 8.45 -5.75 -10.02
C LEU A 65 9.93 -6.14 -9.87
N ASP A 66 10.26 -7.39 -10.21
CA ASP A 66 11.64 -7.78 -10.48
C ASP A 66 12.03 -7.31 -11.89
N PRO A 67 12.94 -6.32 -12.02
CA PRO A 67 13.35 -5.82 -13.33
C PRO A 67 14.19 -6.84 -14.11
N SER A 68 14.88 -7.76 -13.44
CA SER A 68 15.80 -8.70 -14.10
C SER A 68 15.04 -9.91 -14.64
N GLY A 69 14.21 -10.52 -13.80
CA GLY A 69 13.37 -11.66 -14.19
C GLY A 69 12.06 -11.27 -14.84
N ARG A 70 11.79 -9.97 -15.04
CA ARG A 70 10.55 -9.45 -15.64
C ARG A 70 9.31 -10.07 -15.02
N THR A 71 9.33 -10.24 -13.71
CA THR A 71 8.26 -10.90 -12.95
C THR A 71 7.63 -9.91 -11.99
N LEU A 72 6.31 -9.82 -12.02
CA LEU A 72 5.53 -8.98 -11.13
C LEU A 72 4.91 -9.85 -10.02
N TYR A 73 5.22 -9.50 -8.79
CA TYR A 73 4.66 -10.09 -7.59
C TYR A 73 3.57 -9.17 -7.02
N ALA A 74 2.43 -9.72 -6.64
CA ALA A 74 1.31 -8.94 -6.12
C ALA A 74 0.68 -9.60 -4.89
N ALA A 75 0.54 -8.86 -3.80
CA ALA A 75 -0.15 -9.33 -2.60
C ALA A 75 -1.64 -9.03 -2.72
N CYS A 76 -2.44 -10.06 -3.00
CA CYS A 76 -3.86 -9.94 -3.35
C CYS A 76 -4.76 -10.61 -2.29
N ALA A 77 -6.01 -10.16 -2.23
CA ALA A 77 -6.96 -10.58 -1.21
C ALA A 77 -8.39 -10.55 -1.75
N ASN A 78 -9.32 -11.19 -1.02
CA ASN A 78 -10.73 -11.07 -1.37
C ASN A 78 -11.23 -9.61 -1.15
N PRO A 79 -11.83 -8.97 -2.17
CA PRO A 79 -12.29 -7.59 -2.06
C PRO A 79 -13.39 -7.42 -1.00
N ILE A 80 -14.27 -8.42 -0.81
CA ILE A 80 -15.34 -8.37 0.19
C ILE A 80 -14.74 -8.28 1.59
N ALA A 81 -13.72 -9.09 1.88
CA ALA A 81 -13.03 -9.06 3.16
C ALA A 81 -12.37 -7.70 3.43
N ARG A 82 -11.81 -7.04 2.40
CA ARG A 82 -11.15 -5.72 2.52
C ARG A 82 -12.12 -4.57 2.75
N VAL A 83 -13.35 -4.67 2.27
CA VAL A 83 -14.40 -3.67 2.53
C VAL A 83 -14.79 -3.64 4.00
N VAL A 84 -14.84 -4.80 4.67
CA VAL A 84 -15.26 -4.92 6.08
C VAL A 84 -14.10 -4.89 7.07
N TRP A 85 -12.87 -5.12 6.59
CA TRP A 85 -11.64 -5.10 7.37
C TRP A 85 -10.54 -4.29 6.68
N SER A 86 -10.26 -3.10 7.21
CA SER A 86 -9.21 -2.20 6.74
C SER A 86 -8.77 -1.28 7.87
N ARG A 87 -7.50 -1.38 8.29
CA ARG A 87 -6.95 -0.51 9.35
C ARG A 87 -6.92 0.96 8.91
N GLY A 88 -6.48 1.20 7.67
CA GLY A 88 -6.44 2.55 7.08
C GLY A 88 -7.83 3.16 6.90
N GLY A 89 -8.85 2.33 6.68
CA GLY A 89 -10.26 2.76 6.61
C GLY A 89 -10.98 2.79 7.95
N ASN A 90 -10.30 2.52 9.08
CA ASN A 90 -10.89 2.40 10.41
C ASN A 90 -12.04 1.36 10.51
N ARG A 91 -11.90 0.23 9.80
CA ARG A 91 -12.89 -0.88 9.78
C ARG A 91 -12.27 -2.16 10.34
N TYR A 92 -12.94 -2.77 11.31
CA TYR A 92 -12.40 -3.90 12.09
C TYR A 92 -13.40 -5.03 12.32
N ASP A 93 -14.27 -5.32 11.35
CA ASP A 93 -15.20 -6.45 11.47
C ASP A 93 -14.48 -7.78 11.22
N LEU A 94 -14.09 -8.46 12.30
CA LEU A 94 -13.45 -9.77 12.24
C LEU A 94 -14.37 -10.85 11.66
N ARG A 95 -15.66 -10.82 11.98
CA ARG A 95 -16.61 -11.83 11.50
C ARG A 95 -16.86 -11.63 10.02
N GLY A 96 -17.08 -10.39 9.60
CA GLY A 96 -17.18 -10.00 8.19
C GLY A 96 -15.91 -10.37 7.42
N ARG A 97 -14.71 -10.14 7.98
CA ARG A 97 -13.45 -10.53 7.36
C ARG A 97 -13.46 -12.02 7.02
N VAL A 98 -13.74 -12.88 8.01
CA VAL A 98 -13.72 -14.34 7.83
C VAL A 98 -14.82 -14.79 6.86
N ALA A 99 -16.04 -14.26 7.00
CA ALA A 99 -17.17 -14.61 6.13
C ALA A 99 -16.93 -14.20 4.67
N GLY A 100 -16.24 -13.07 4.44
CA GLY A 100 -15.83 -12.60 3.12
C GLY A 100 -14.60 -13.31 2.55
N GLY A 101 -14.15 -14.42 3.14
CA GLY A 101 -12.97 -15.17 2.67
C GLY A 101 -11.62 -14.58 3.11
N GLY A 102 -11.61 -13.64 4.06
CA GLY A 102 -10.39 -13.07 4.62
C GLY A 102 -9.60 -14.08 5.44
N GLY A 103 -8.26 -13.92 5.44
CA GLY A 103 -7.33 -14.94 5.92
C GLY A 103 -6.88 -15.93 4.84
N ILE A 104 -7.50 -15.87 3.66
CA ILE A 104 -7.03 -16.44 2.40
C ILE A 104 -6.47 -15.26 1.59
N GLU A 105 -5.22 -14.93 1.89
CA GLU A 105 -4.43 -13.96 1.15
C GLU A 105 -3.47 -14.76 0.26
N HIS A 106 -3.19 -14.28 -0.94
CA HIS A 106 -2.37 -15.01 -1.89
C HIS A 106 -1.42 -14.09 -2.62
N ILE A 107 -0.30 -14.67 -3.05
CA ILE A 107 0.70 -13.96 -3.82
C ILE A 107 0.51 -14.31 -5.29
N THR A 108 0.04 -13.28 -5.98
CA THR A 108 0.12 -12.99 -7.41
C THR A 108 1.51 -13.14 -8.02
N VAL A 109 1.83 -14.11 -8.87
CA VAL A 109 3.07 -14.04 -9.69
C VAL A 109 2.68 -13.94 -11.15
N LEU A 110 3.17 -12.92 -11.84
CA LEU A 110 2.84 -12.63 -13.23
C LEU A 110 4.10 -12.46 -14.05
N ASP A 111 4.19 -13.14 -15.20
CA ASP A 111 5.20 -12.87 -16.22
C ASP A 111 4.64 -11.78 -17.15
N ILE A 112 5.21 -10.58 -17.05
CA ILE A 112 4.67 -9.40 -17.75
C ILE A 112 5.04 -9.38 -19.24
N ASP A 113 5.98 -10.21 -19.68
CA ASP A 113 6.38 -10.31 -21.09
C ASP A 113 5.64 -11.44 -21.81
N GLN A 114 5.13 -12.43 -21.08
CA GLN A 114 4.38 -13.56 -21.63
C GLN A 114 2.97 -13.66 -21.04
N PRO A 115 2.00 -12.89 -21.58
CA PRO A 115 0.61 -13.10 -21.27
C PRO A 115 0.11 -14.44 -21.80
N GLY A 116 -0.61 -15.16 -20.94
CA GLY A 116 -1.32 -16.38 -21.30
C GLY A 116 -2.47 -16.12 -22.27
N ALA A 117 -3.11 -17.20 -22.72
CA ALA A 117 -4.14 -17.17 -23.75
C ALA A 117 -5.35 -16.24 -23.47
N ASP A 118 -5.63 -15.91 -22.21
CA ASP A 118 -6.65 -14.93 -21.80
C ASP A 118 -6.18 -13.47 -21.92
N GLY A 119 -4.97 -13.27 -22.43
CA GLY A 119 -4.27 -12.01 -22.54
C GLY A 119 -3.83 -11.46 -21.19
N LEU A 120 -4.10 -12.12 -20.06
CA LEU A 120 -3.51 -11.75 -18.78
C LEU A 120 -2.09 -12.34 -18.71
N ALA A 121 -1.17 -11.70 -18.00
CA ALA A 121 0.24 -12.10 -17.78
C ALA A 121 0.43 -13.48 -17.07
N CYS A 122 -0.48 -14.43 -17.31
CA CYS A 122 -0.85 -15.52 -16.41
C CYS A 122 -0.94 -16.87 -17.15
N GLU A 123 0.14 -17.36 -17.74
CA GLU A 123 0.19 -18.75 -18.24
C GLU A 123 0.89 -19.73 -17.28
N HIS A 124 1.60 -19.22 -16.26
CA HIS A 124 2.27 -20.06 -15.25
C HIS A 124 1.82 -19.71 -13.83
N TRP A 125 0.77 -20.38 -13.36
CA TRP A 125 0.23 -20.24 -12.01
C TRP A 125 0.98 -21.14 -11.02
N ASN A 126 1.85 -20.57 -10.19
CA ASN A 126 2.27 -21.18 -8.92
C ASN A 126 1.66 -20.36 -7.78
N SER A 127 0.43 -20.71 -7.38
CA SER A 127 -0.23 -20.12 -6.20
C SER A 127 0.45 -20.61 -4.92
N ALA A 128 1.50 -19.91 -4.47
CA ALA A 128 1.94 -20.03 -3.10
C ALA A 128 0.88 -19.38 -2.20
N THR A 129 0.08 -20.21 -1.52
CA THR A 129 -0.90 -19.70 -0.54
C THR A 129 -0.13 -19.33 0.73
N ALA A 130 0.22 -18.05 0.88
CA ALA A 130 0.87 -17.59 2.10
C ALA A 130 -0.20 -17.39 3.18
N LYS A 131 -0.19 -18.23 4.21
CA LYS A 131 -1.04 -18.01 5.39
C LYS A 131 -0.46 -16.84 6.19
N ALA A 132 -1.02 -15.65 6.01
CA ALA A 132 -0.62 -14.46 6.75
C ALA A 132 -1.03 -14.57 8.23
N THR A 133 -0.17 -15.19 9.06
CA THR A 133 -0.19 -14.99 10.50
C THR A 133 0.45 -13.65 10.82
N SER A 134 -0.29 -12.82 11.56
CA SER A 134 0.10 -11.46 11.94
C SER A 134 1.58 -11.36 12.28
N SER A 135 2.28 -10.50 11.54
CA SER A 135 3.64 -10.00 11.79
C SER A 135 4.81 -10.71 11.11
N ASN A 136 4.63 -11.83 10.39
CA ASN A 136 5.70 -12.40 9.55
C ASN A 136 5.10 -13.14 8.35
N LEU A 137 5.33 -12.62 7.13
CA LEU A 137 5.07 -13.35 5.89
C LEU A 137 6.16 -14.41 5.72
N ILE A 138 5.87 -15.65 6.15
CA ILE A 138 6.70 -16.81 5.85
C ILE A 138 6.23 -17.38 4.52
N TYR A 139 7.02 -17.19 3.47
CA TYR A 139 6.81 -17.83 2.18
C TYR A 139 7.00 -19.34 2.34
N THR A 140 5.92 -20.11 2.21
CA THR A 140 5.96 -21.56 2.11
C THR A 140 5.44 -21.95 0.73
N GLY A 141 6.26 -21.71 -0.29
CA GLY A 141 5.99 -22.11 -1.66
C GLY A 141 7.30 -22.33 -2.38
N LEU A 142 7.47 -23.51 -2.99
CA LEU A 142 8.66 -23.86 -3.76
C LEU A 142 8.89 -22.83 -4.86
N MET A 143 10.06 -22.18 -4.81
CA MET A 143 10.63 -21.51 -5.97
C MET A 143 10.94 -22.60 -7.01
N PRO A 144 10.41 -22.54 -8.24
CA PRO A 144 11.04 -23.28 -9.33
C PRO A 144 12.42 -22.67 -9.58
N ALA A 145 13.41 -23.55 -9.73
CA ALA A 145 14.78 -23.20 -10.07
C ALA A 145 14.92 -22.67 -11.50
#